data_AF-A0A960PK48-F1
#
_entry.id   AF-A0A960PK48-F1
#
_cell.length_a   1.000
_cell.length_b   1.000
_cell.length_c   1.000
_cell.angle_alpha   90.00
_cell.angle_beta   90.00
_cell.angle_gamma   90.00
#
_symmetry.space_group_name_H-M   'P 1'
#
loop_
_entity.id
_entity.type
_entity.pdbx_description
1 polymer ?
#
loop_
_entity_poly.entity_id
_entity_poly.type
_entity_poly.pdbx_seq_one_letter_code
_entity_poly.pdbx_strand_id
1 'polypeptide(L)'
;ALGLVEAARRYDESRGVPFDRFAAQRIRGAILDAVRAADWAPRSVRNLARRLEAIEQRLASNLGRMPSSSETAEALGVTQEELNRLQAKMFRSVVLALEYDVNDGGEDLTLVEVLTDDSTLEPCEELENRELHSYLRDAVHLLPDRHQLVVVGYFLEGRKSQELAELLGVTESRISQLRSEALDMLRDGITAQYEADNDESASGPVGRVARRKASYASAIGEASDWHDRIGQVRSA
;
A
#
# COMPACT_ATOMS: atom_id res chain seq x y z
N ALA A 1 19.66 13.63 36.42
CA ALA A 1 20.56 13.33 37.57
C ALA A 1 21.59 12.21 37.30
N LEU A 2 21.43 11.35 36.27
CA LEU A 2 22.28 10.17 36.08
C LEU A 2 23.77 10.47 35.80
N GLY A 3 24.08 11.48 34.98
CA GLY A 3 25.45 11.78 34.55
C GLY A 3 26.41 12.24 35.67
N LEU A 4 25.92 13.03 36.64
CA LEU A 4 26.73 13.46 37.79
C LEU A 4 26.95 12.32 38.80
N VAL A 5 25.93 11.50 39.04
CA VAL A 5 26.02 10.35 39.95
C VAL A 5 27.01 9.32 39.41
N GLU A 6 27.02 9.06 38.10
CA GLU A 6 28.02 8.20 37.49
C GLU A 6 29.44 8.79 37.50
N ALA A 7 29.55 10.12 37.39
CA ALA A 7 30.84 10.80 37.50
C ALA A 7 31.40 10.63 38.93
N ALA A 8 30.58 10.84 39.95
CA ALA A 8 30.97 10.64 41.35
C ALA A 8 31.42 9.20 41.63
N ARG A 9 30.76 8.19 41.06
CA ARG A 9 31.11 6.76 41.25
C ARG A 9 32.38 6.31 40.53
N ARG A 10 32.73 6.94 39.40
CA ARG A 10 33.87 6.53 38.55
C ARG A 10 35.08 7.46 38.66
N TYR A 11 35.01 8.47 39.51
CA TYR A 11 36.11 9.41 39.68
C TYR A 11 37.30 8.74 40.36
N ASP A 12 38.49 9.08 39.91
CA ASP A 12 39.75 8.56 40.41
C ASP A 12 40.75 9.72 40.43
N GLU A 13 41.04 10.21 41.63
CA GLU A 13 41.92 11.34 41.88
C GLU A 13 43.38 11.05 41.45
N SER A 14 43.79 9.77 41.46
CA SER A 14 45.15 9.36 41.08
C SER A 14 45.50 9.66 39.63
N ARG A 15 44.50 9.94 38.79
CA ARG A 15 44.68 10.30 37.37
C ARG A 15 45.00 11.78 37.14
N GLY A 16 45.02 12.60 38.20
CA GLY A 16 45.44 14.00 38.14
C GLY A 16 44.48 14.94 37.41
N VAL A 17 43.22 14.51 37.16
CA VAL A 17 42.19 15.34 36.56
C VAL A 17 41.26 15.88 37.66
N PRO A 18 41.06 17.20 37.77
CA PRO A 18 40.09 17.77 38.69
C PRO A 18 38.67 17.23 38.48
N PHE A 19 37.95 16.97 39.58
CA PHE A 19 36.62 16.35 39.54
C PHE A 19 35.61 17.17 38.71
N ASP A 20 35.65 18.49 38.80
CA ASP A 20 34.80 19.41 38.04
C ASP A 20 34.93 19.20 36.53
N ARG A 21 36.16 19.10 36.00
CA ARG A 21 36.41 18.82 34.58
C ARG A 21 35.94 17.43 34.18
N PHE A 22 36.19 16.42 35.03
CA PHE A 22 35.76 15.05 34.78
C PHE A 22 34.22 14.95 34.74
N ALA A 23 33.55 15.54 35.73
CA ALA A 23 32.09 15.56 35.83
C ALA A 23 31.46 16.32 34.67
N ALA A 24 32.00 17.46 34.26
CA ALA A 24 31.48 18.24 33.13
C ALA A 24 31.41 17.42 31.83
N GLN A 25 32.47 16.65 31.52
CA GLN A 25 32.49 15.80 30.33
C GLN A 25 31.45 14.67 30.42
N ARG A 26 31.29 14.07 31.60
CA ARG A 26 30.34 12.96 31.83
C ARG A 26 28.89 13.41 31.81
N ILE A 27 28.60 14.58 32.38
CA ILE A 27 27.27 15.21 32.32
C ILE A 27 26.91 15.55 30.88
N ARG A 28 27.82 16.18 30.14
CA ARG A 28 27.60 16.49 28.71
C ARG A 28 27.33 15.22 27.90
N GLY A 29 28.12 14.17 28.12
CA GLY A 29 27.91 12.86 27.50
C GLY A 29 26.52 12.29 27.82
N ALA A 30 26.13 12.29 29.09
CA ALA A 30 24.83 11.79 29.52
C ALA A 30 23.65 12.59 28.94
N ILE A 31 23.76 13.91 28.81
CA ILE A 31 22.75 14.75 28.14
C ILE A 31 22.65 14.36 26.66
N LEU A 32 23.79 14.26 25.97
CA LEU A 32 23.82 13.87 24.55
C LEU A 32 23.24 12.47 24.34
N ASP A 33 23.53 11.53 25.23
CA ASP A 33 22.99 10.18 25.15
C ASP A 33 21.49 10.12 25.45
N ALA A 34 20.99 10.93 26.38
CA ALA A 34 19.55 11.06 26.62
C ALA A 34 18.82 11.67 25.41
N VAL A 35 19.36 12.74 24.81
CA VAL A 35 18.81 13.34 23.59
C VAL A 35 18.85 12.36 22.41
N ARG A 36 19.88 11.50 22.32
CA ARG A 36 19.96 10.45 21.30
C ARG A 36 18.97 9.31 21.55
N ALA A 37 18.76 8.93 22.80
CA ALA A 37 17.81 7.87 23.16
C ALA A 37 16.36 8.30 22.91
N ALA A 38 16.07 9.59 23.04
CA ALA A 38 14.76 10.17 22.76
C ALA A 38 14.51 10.46 21.27
N ASP A 39 15.54 10.38 20.43
CA ASP A 39 15.41 10.59 18.99
C ASP A 39 14.99 9.28 18.31
N TRP A 40 13.96 9.36 17.49
CA TRP A 40 13.41 8.22 16.78
C TRP A 40 14.26 7.79 15.57
N ALA A 41 15.11 8.68 15.05
CA ALA A 41 15.95 8.41 13.89
C ALA A 41 17.18 7.53 14.26
N PRO A 42 17.43 6.41 13.57
CA PRO A 42 18.62 5.59 13.83
C PRO A 42 19.93 6.36 13.63
N ARG A 43 20.97 5.98 14.40
CA ARG A 43 22.32 6.60 14.32
C ARG A 43 22.89 6.62 12.89
N SER A 44 22.64 5.57 12.13
CA SER A 44 23.07 5.44 10.73
C SER A 44 22.44 6.53 9.84
N VAL A 45 21.16 6.84 10.03
CA VAL A 45 20.44 7.89 9.30
C VAL A 45 20.99 9.27 9.64
N ARG A 46 21.26 9.57 10.93
CA ARG A 46 21.86 10.85 11.32
C ARG A 46 23.30 11.04 10.86
N ASN A 47 24.09 9.98 10.84
CA ASN A 47 25.45 10.05 10.30
C ASN A 47 25.45 10.33 8.79
N LEU A 48 24.51 9.71 8.08
CA LEU A 48 24.29 9.95 6.66
C LEU A 48 23.87 11.41 6.41
N ALA A 49 22.91 11.93 7.18
CA ALA A 49 22.44 13.33 7.06
C ALA A 49 23.59 14.33 7.21
N ARG A 50 24.41 14.19 8.27
CA ARG A 50 25.58 15.05 8.48
C ARG A 50 26.61 14.94 7.37
N ARG A 51 26.81 13.74 6.83
CA ARG A 51 27.74 13.52 5.72
C ARG A 51 27.25 14.18 4.44
N LEU A 52 25.95 14.06 4.14
CA LEU A 52 25.32 14.72 3.01
C LEU A 52 25.45 16.24 3.14
N GLU A 53 25.04 16.80 4.28
CA GLU A 53 25.11 18.24 4.56
C GLU A 53 26.53 18.80 4.43
N ALA A 54 27.54 18.09 4.96
CA ALA A 54 28.93 18.49 4.84
C ALA A 54 29.44 18.47 3.38
N ILE A 55 29.00 17.50 2.58
CA ILE A 55 29.34 17.43 1.15
C ILE A 55 28.65 18.56 0.39
N GLU A 56 27.37 18.78 0.62
CA GLU A 56 26.59 19.85 -0.02
C GLU A 56 27.17 21.23 0.31
N GLN A 57 27.54 21.50 1.57
CA GLN A 57 28.20 22.75 1.97
C GLN A 57 29.57 22.93 1.30
N ARG A 58 30.37 21.85 1.22
CA ARG A 58 31.67 21.89 0.55
C ARG A 58 31.51 22.16 -0.95
N LEU A 59 30.58 21.49 -1.61
CA LEU A 59 30.29 21.71 -3.03
C LEU A 59 29.76 23.12 -3.26
N ALA A 60 28.85 23.60 -2.41
CA ALA A 60 28.30 24.95 -2.51
C ALA A 60 29.38 26.02 -2.39
N SER A 61 30.32 25.83 -1.45
CA SER A 61 31.47 26.73 -1.27
C SER A 61 32.40 26.74 -2.48
N ASN A 62 32.61 25.59 -3.13
CA ASN A 62 33.47 25.48 -4.31
C ASN A 62 32.81 25.99 -5.60
N LEU A 63 31.51 25.74 -5.76
CA LEU A 63 30.75 26.07 -6.97
C LEU A 63 30.20 27.50 -6.94
N GLY A 64 30.11 28.13 -5.76
CA GLY A 64 29.46 29.43 -5.59
C GLY A 64 27.94 29.40 -5.77
N ARG A 65 27.34 28.20 -5.84
CA ARG A 65 25.90 27.93 -5.99
C ARG A 65 25.55 26.62 -5.30
N MET A 66 24.26 26.36 -5.06
CA MET A 66 23.83 25.03 -4.60
C MET A 66 24.22 23.94 -5.62
N PRO A 67 24.75 22.79 -5.15
CA PRO A 67 25.04 21.65 -6.02
C PRO A 67 23.74 21.02 -6.52
N SER A 68 23.77 20.50 -7.74
CA SER A 68 22.71 19.65 -8.27
C SER A 68 22.73 18.27 -7.60
N SER A 69 21.63 17.54 -7.69
CA SER A 69 21.55 16.18 -7.15
C SER A 69 22.59 15.25 -7.79
N SER A 70 22.89 15.43 -9.08
CA SER A 70 23.91 14.65 -9.79
C SER A 70 25.32 14.90 -9.25
N GLU A 71 25.69 16.18 -9.04
CA GLU A 71 26.98 16.57 -8.46
C GLU A 71 27.13 16.02 -7.03
N THR A 72 26.02 16.00 -6.29
CA THR A 72 25.96 15.48 -4.91
C THR A 72 26.10 13.96 -4.88
N ALA A 73 25.44 13.25 -5.79
CA ALA A 73 25.52 11.80 -5.94
C ALA A 73 26.94 11.36 -6.32
N GLU A 74 27.56 12.06 -7.28
CA GLU A 74 28.94 11.83 -7.70
C GLU A 74 29.92 12.03 -6.53
N ALA A 75 29.79 13.13 -5.79
CA ALA A 75 30.64 13.41 -4.63
C ALA A 75 30.47 12.38 -3.48
N LEU A 76 29.30 11.75 -3.39
CA LEU A 76 29.02 10.66 -2.44
C LEU A 76 29.49 9.29 -2.95
N GLY A 77 29.77 9.16 -4.24
CA GLY A 77 30.07 7.88 -4.89
C GLY A 77 28.87 6.94 -4.98
N VAL A 78 27.66 7.50 -5.12
CA VAL A 78 26.39 6.75 -5.22
C VAL A 78 25.66 7.11 -6.51
N THR A 79 24.70 6.29 -6.91
CA THR A 79 23.80 6.63 -8.01
C THR A 79 22.77 7.68 -7.58
N GLN A 80 22.17 8.38 -8.55
CA GLN A 80 21.10 9.34 -8.28
C GLN A 80 19.89 8.69 -7.60
N GLU A 81 19.55 7.47 -8.00
CA GLU A 81 18.46 6.71 -7.38
C GLU A 81 18.77 6.35 -5.93
N GLU A 82 20.00 5.95 -5.63
CA GLU A 82 20.44 5.69 -4.26
C GLU A 82 20.42 6.97 -3.42
N LEU A 83 20.86 8.11 -3.98
CA LEU A 83 20.76 9.40 -3.30
C LEU A 83 19.30 9.73 -2.96
N ASN A 84 18.38 9.57 -3.90
CA ASN A 84 16.94 9.81 -3.67
C ASN A 84 16.39 8.88 -2.57
N ARG A 85 16.78 7.60 -2.57
CA ARG A 85 16.39 6.65 -1.51
C ARG A 85 16.96 7.04 -0.14
N LEU A 86 18.20 7.52 -0.10
CA LEU A 86 18.87 7.98 1.11
C LEU A 86 18.19 9.23 1.68
N GLN A 87 17.88 10.20 0.82
CA GLN A 87 17.10 11.39 1.18
C GLN A 87 15.71 11.01 1.67
N ALA A 88 14.99 10.12 0.97
CA ALA A 88 13.67 9.65 1.41
C ALA A 88 13.72 8.98 2.80
N LYS A 89 14.76 8.20 3.11
CA LYS A 89 14.95 7.63 4.46
C LYS A 89 15.15 8.70 5.53
N MET A 90 15.83 9.81 5.20
CA MET A 90 16.02 10.93 6.12
C MET A 90 14.74 11.75 6.29
N PHE A 91 13.99 12.01 5.22
CA PHE A 91 12.68 12.67 5.31
C PHE A 91 11.70 11.87 6.16
N ARG A 92 11.66 10.56 5.97
CA ARG A 92 10.89 9.65 6.82
C ARG A 92 11.37 9.60 8.25
N SER A 93 12.51 10.24 8.60
CA SER A 93 12.98 10.40 9.97
C SER A 93 12.67 11.78 10.57
N VAL A 94 11.84 12.57 9.89
CA VAL A 94 11.30 13.83 10.43
C VAL A 94 9.92 13.53 10.99
N VAL A 95 9.69 13.86 12.26
CA VAL A 95 8.36 13.81 12.87
C VAL A 95 7.80 15.23 12.83
N LEU A 96 6.64 15.39 12.19
CA LEU A 96 5.86 16.61 12.24
C LEU A 96 4.76 16.45 13.29
N ALA A 97 4.43 17.54 13.97
CA ALA A 97 3.23 17.58 14.77
C ALA A 97 2.01 17.58 13.84
N LEU A 98 0.94 16.91 14.24
CA LEU A 98 -0.32 16.92 13.50
C LEU A 98 -0.98 18.32 13.47
N GLU A 99 -0.70 19.13 14.49
CA GLU A 99 -1.11 20.54 14.60
C GLU A 99 -0.22 21.49 13.78
N TYR A 100 0.68 20.96 12.94
CA TYR A 100 1.52 21.79 12.10
C TYR A 100 0.68 22.49 11.02
N ASP A 101 0.76 23.81 10.96
CA ASP A 101 0.09 24.63 9.94
C ASP A 101 0.70 24.37 8.56
N VAL A 102 -0.12 23.91 7.62
CA VAL A 102 0.35 23.47 6.29
C VAL A 102 0.21 24.55 5.21
N ASN A 103 -0.32 25.72 5.54
CA ASN A 103 -0.67 26.74 4.55
C ASN A 103 0.21 28.01 4.66
N ASP A 104 0.66 28.53 3.52
CA ASP A 104 1.53 29.72 3.42
C ASP A 104 0.78 30.96 2.89
N GLY A 105 -0.54 31.05 3.14
CA GLY A 105 -1.35 32.21 2.75
C GLY A 105 -2.84 32.00 2.47
N GLY A 106 -3.43 30.85 2.88
CA GLY A 106 -4.87 30.55 2.74
C GLY A 106 -5.56 30.34 4.09
N GLU A 107 -6.58 29.48 4.13
CA GLU A 107 -7.22 29.05 5.39
C GLU A 107 -6.20 28.37 6.32
N ASP A 108 -6.31 28.66 7.62
CA ASP A 108 -5.51 28.05 8.68
C ASP A 108 -5.92 26.57 8.82
N LEU A 109 -5.28 25.71 8.02
CA LEU A 109 -5.45 24.26 8.05
C LEU A 109 -4.22 23.62 8.68
N THR A 110 -4.49 22.63 9.52
CA THR A 110 -3.49 21.79 10.18
C THR A 110 -3.22 20.53 9.38
N LEU A 111 -2.07 19.89 9.62
CA LEU A 111 -1.68 18.67 8.91
C LEU A 111 -2.71 17.55 9.06
N VAL A 112 -3.33 17.40 10.23
CA VAL A 112 -4.36 16.37 10.46
C VAL A 112 -5.63 16.57 9.64
N GLU A 113 -5.97 17.80 9.28
CA GLU A 113 -7.16 18.11 8.49
C GLU A 113 -6.97 17.80 6.99
N VAL A 114 -5.72 17.73 6.54
CA VAL A 114 -5.37 17.48 5.12
C VAL A 114 -5.03 16.01 4.88
N LEU A 115 -4.62 15.27 5.91
CA LEU A 115 -4.27 13.85 5.78
C LEU A 115 -5.52 12.99 5.51
N THR A 116 -5.53 12.32 4.36
CA THR A 116 -6.56 11.34 4.00
C THR A 116 -6.28 9.98 4.62
N ASP A 117 -7.34 9.27 5.01
CA ASP A 117 -7.26 7.86 5.38
C ASP A 117 -7.53 6.98 4.15
N ASP A 118 -6.46 6.54 3.50
CA ASP A 118 -6.54 5.68 2.32
C ASP A 118 -6.99 4.23 2.65
N SER A 119 -7.22 3.91 3.93
CA SER A 119 -7.69 2.59 4.35
C SER A 119 -9.21 2.47 4.39
N THR A 120 -9.94 3.60 4.35
CA THR A 120 -11.40 3.60 4.28
C THR A 120 -11.87 3.67 2.83
N LEU A 121 -12.60 2.65 2.39
CA LEU A 121 -13.34 2.70 1.12
C LEU A 121 -14.40 3.79 1.21
N GLU A 122 -14.55 4.57 0.14
CA GLU A 122 -15.65 5.53 0.07
C GLU A 122 -17.01 4.80 0.09
N PRO A 123 -18.08 5.40 0.67
CA PRO A 123 -19.39 4.75 0.71
C PRO A 123 -19.92 4.31 -0.67
N CYS A 124 -19.61 5.04 -1.73
CA CYS A 124 -19.92 4.66 -3.11
C CYS A 124 -19.14 3.40 -3.53
N GLU A 125 -17.82 3.36 -3.33
CA GLU A 125 -16.98 2.21 -3.66
C GLU A 125 -17.40 0.96 -2.87
N GLU A 126 -17.79 1.12 -1.61
CA GLU A 126 -18.33 0.03 -0.79
C GLU A 126 -19.65 -0.51 -1.36
N LEU A 127 -20.55 0.37 -1.81
CA LEU A 127 -21.81 -0.04 -2.46
C LEU A 127 -21.57 -0.74 -3.79
N GLU A 128 -20.71 -0.19 -4.64
CA GLU A 128 -20.31 -0.79 -5.92
C GLU A 128 -19.70 -2.18 -5.73
N ASN A 129 -18.81 -2.33 -4.73
CA ASN A 129 -18.23 -3.63 -4.41
C ASN A 129 -19.29 -4.62 -3.92
N ARG A 130 -20.26 -4.20 -3.12
CA ARG A 130 -21.35 -5.09 -2.66
C ARG A 130 -22.21 -5.55 -3.81
N GLU A 131 -22.59 -4.64 -4.69
CA GLU A 131 -23.36 -4.96 -5.88
C GLU A 131 -22.59 -5.93 -6.78
N LEU A 132 -21.31 -5.63 -7.07
CA LEU A 132 -20.44 -6.49 -7.87
C LEU A 132 -20.31 -7.89 -7.28
N HIS A 133 -20.14 -8.02 -5.96
CA HIS A 133 -20.06 -9.31 -5.28
C HIS A 133 -21.37 -10.10 -5.39
N SER A 134 -22.52 -9.44 -5.26
CA SER A 134 -23.82 -10.10 -5.43
C SER A 134 -24.03 -10.54 -6.87
N TYR A 135 -23.68 -9.69 -7.82
CA TYR A 135 -23.77 -9.99 -9.26
C TYR A 135 -22.87 -11.16 -9.65
N LEU A 136 -21.62 -11.19 -9.14
CA LEU A 136 -20.70 -12.30 -9.33
C LEU A 136 -21.26 -13.61 -8.76
N ARG A 137 -21.92 -13.56 -7.60
CA ARG A 137 -22.56 -14.73 -6.99
C ARG A 137 -23.65 -15.29 -7.91
N ASP A 138 -24.52 -14.43 -8.42
CA ASP A 138 -25.59 -14.84 -9.33
C ASP A 138 -25.02 -15.39 -10.65
N ALA A 139 -23.99 -14.74 -11.19
CA ALA A 139 -23.27 -15.23 -12.37
C ALA A 139 -22.70 -16.62 -12.14
N VAL A 140 -22.03 -16.88 -11.01
CA VAL A 140 -21.53 -18.21 -10.67
C VAL A 140 -22.67 -19.23 -10.53
N HIS A 141 -23.83 -18.84 -9.99
CA HIS A 141 -25.00 -19.72 -9.89
C HIS A 141 -25.66 -20.06 -11.23
N LEU A 142 -25.57 -19.16 -12.21
CA LEU A 142 -26.14 -19.35 -13.54
C LEU A 142 -25.20 -20.08 -14.52
N LEU A 143 -23.94 -20.32 -14.12
CA LEU A 143 -23.03 -21.16 -14.90
C LEU A 143 -23.60 -22.57 -15.07
N PRO A 144 -23.27 -23.27 -16.17
CA PRO A 144 -23.60 -24.69 -16.28
C PRO A 144 -23.02 -25.49 -15.10
N ASP A 145 -23.75 -26.47 -14.58
CA ASP A 145 -23.40 -27.22 -13.36
C ASP A 145 -21.93 -27.67 -13.28
N ARG A 146 -21.39 -28.18 -14.40
CA ARG A 146 -19.99 -28.65 -14.47
C ARG A 146 -18.98 -27.50 -14.37
N HIS A 147 -19.29 -26.35 -14.98
CA HIS A 147 -18.48 -25.14 -14.93
C HIS A 147 -18.53 -24.52 -13.54
N GLN A 148 -19.72 -24.42 -12.95
CA GLN A 148 -19.93 -23.94 -11.59
C GLN A 148 -19.13 -24.77 -10.58
N LEU A 149 -19.23 -26.11 -10.64
CA LEU A 149 -18.51 -27.00 -9.72
C LEU A 149 -16.99 -26.81 -9.82
N VAL A 150 -16.47 -26.65 -11.04
CA VAL A 150 -15.04 -26.38 -11.25
C VAL A 150 -14.62 -25.02 -10.69
N VAL A 151 -15.42 -23.96 -10.90
CA VAL A 151 -15.12 -22.61 -10.39
C VAL A 151 -15.17 -22.58 -8.85
N VAL A 152 -16.25 -23.08 -8.25
CA VAL A 152 -16.43 -23.12 -6.79
C VAL A 152 -15.34 -23.98 -6.15
N GLY A 153 -15.12 -25.19 -6.67
CA GLY A 153 -14.11 -26.11 -6.15
C GLY A 153 -12.69 -25.53 -6.22
N TYR A 154 -12.34 -24.89 -7.32
CA TYR A 154 -10.98 -24.35 -7.51
C TYR A 154 -10.75 -23.03 -6.75
N PHE A 155 -11.66 -22.06 -6.86
CA PHE A 155 -11.44 -20.70 -6.34
C PHE A 155 -11.97 -20.48 -4.92
N LEU A 156 -13.03 -21.19 -4.51
CA LEU A 156 -13.65 -21.00 -3.19
C LEU A 156 -13.25 -22.10 -2.20
N GLU A 157 -13.14 -23.34 -2.67
CA GLU A 157 -12.80 -24.50 -1.82
C GLU A 157 -11.32 -24.88 -1.85
N GLY A 158 -10.52 -24.27 -2.74
CA GLY A 158 -9.08 -24.52 -2.85
C GLY A 158 -8.69 -25.94 -3.31
N ARG A 159 -9.58 -26.66 -4.01
CA ARG A 159 -9.32 -28.01 -4.53
C ARG A 159 -8.33 -28.00 -5.67
N LYS A 160 -7.53 -29.06 -5.77
CA LYS A 160 -6.60 -29.24 -6.89
C LYS A 160 -7.34 -29.72 -8.15
N SER A 161 -6.80 -29.37 -9.32
CA SER A 161 -7.34 -29.83 -10.61
C SER A 161 -7.44 -31.35 -10.73
N GLN A 162 -6.54 -32.09 -10.08
CA GLN A 162 -6.53 -33.55 -9.99
C GLN A 162 -7.77 -34.09 -9.26
N GLU A 163 -8.05 -33.55 -8.07
CA GLU A 163 -9.19 -33.95 -7.25
C GLU A 163 -10.52 -33.64 -7.95
N LEU A 164 -10.59 -32.50 -8.66
CA LEU A 164 -11.76 -32.13 -9.46
C LEU A 164 -11.94 -33.05 -10.68
N ALA A 165 -10.84 -33.47 -11.31
CA ALA A 165 -10.83 -34.38 -12.44
C ALA A 165 -11.36 -35.77 -12.04
N GLU A 166 -10.89 -36.30 -10.91
CA GLU A 166 -11.37 -37.55 -10.32
C GLU A 166 -12.86 -37.47 -9.97
N LEU A 167 -13.29 -36.40 -9.29
CA LEU A 167 -14.68 -36.20 -8.88
C LEU A 167 -15.64 -36.11 -10.08
N LEU A 168 -15.23 -35.46 -11.17
CA LEU A 168 -16.04 -35.29 -12.37
C LEU A 168 -15.87 -36.40 -13.42
N GLY A 169 -15.00 -37.38 -13.16
CA GLY A 169 -14.71 -38.48 -14.09
C GLY A 169 -14.10 -38.00 -15.42
N VAL A 170 -13.27 -36.97 -15.40
CA VAL A 170 -12.63 -36.36 -16.59
C VAL A 170 -11.12 -36.21 -16.40
N THR A 171 -10.42 -35.76 -17.44
CA THR A 171 -8.99 -35.46 -17.36
C THR A 171 -8.73 -34.07 -16.76
N GLU A 172 -7.54 -33.86 -16.20
CA GLU A 172 -7.11 -32.53 -15.73
C GLU A 172 -7.18 -31.47 -16.83
N SER A 173 -6.84 -31.84 -18.07
CA SER A 173 -6.96 -30.95 -19.24
C SER A 173 -8.40 -30.49 -19.45
N ARG A 174 -9.38 -31.37 -19.25
CA ARG A 174 -10.80 -31.01 -19.34
C ARG A 174 -11.23 -30.06 -18.22
N ILE A 175 -10.71 -30.22 -17.00
CA ILE A 175 -10.94 -29.27 -15.90
C ILE A 175 -10.39 -27.88 -16.25
N SER A 176 -9.18 -27.81 -16.81
CA SER A 176 -8.59 -26.54 -17.26
C SER A 176 -9.46 -25.85 -18.31
N GLN A 177 -9.99 -26.61 -19.29
CA GLN A 177 -10.91 -26.09 -20.30
C GLN A 177 -12.22 -25.57 -19.70
N LEU A 178 -12.88 -26.37 -18.83
CA LEU A 178 -14.11 -25.96 -18.16
C LEU A 178 -13.91 -24.68 -17.34
N ARG A 179 -12.77 -24.57 -16.64
CA ARG A 179 -12.42 -23.37 -15.89
C ARG A 179 -12.26 -22.16 -16.81
N SER A 180 -11.50 -22.28 -17.91
CA SER A 180 -11.31 -21.17 -18.86
C SER A 180 -12.64 -20.74 -19.49
N GLU A 181 -13.43 -21.71 -19.97
CA GLU A 181 -14.78 -21.44 -20.52
C GLU A 181 -15.68 -20.74 -19.49
N ALA A 182 -15.62 -21.14 -18.21
CA ALA A 182 -16.39 -20.51 -17.15
C ALA A 182 -15.94 -19.07 -16.88
N LEU A 183 -14.63 -18.81 -16.85
CA LEU A 183 -14.09 -17.47 -16.65
C LEU A 183 -14.43 -16.54 -17.80
N ASP A 184 -14.42 -17.04 -19.05
CA ASP A 184 -14.86 -16.27 -20.21
C ASP A 184 -16.35 -15.94 -20.13
N MET A 185 -17.19 -16.90 -19.73
CA MET A 185 -18.62 -16.65 -19.52
C MET A 185 -18.87 -15.61 -18.41
N LEU A 186 -18.18 -15.74 -17.27
CA LEU A 186 -18.29 -14.77 -16.16
C LEU A 186 -17.85 -13.38 -16.60
N ARG A 187 -16.72 -13.26 -17.30
CA ARG A 187 -16.24 -11.99 -17.85
C ARG A 187 -17.27 -11.38 -18.77
N ASP A 188 -17.76 -12.13 -19.76
CA ASP A 188 -18.73 -11.65 -20.73
C ASP A 188 -20.04 -11.19 -20.04
N GLY A 189 -20.53 -11.96 -19.06
CA GLY A 189 -21.76 -11.64 -18.32
C GLY A 189 -21.64 -10.40 -17.42
N ILE A 190 -20.46 -10.18 -16.83
CA ILE A 190 -20.17 -9.00 -16.01
C ILE A 190 -19.95 -7.77 -16.89
N THR A 191 -19.16 -7.88 -17.96
CA THR A 191 -18.87 -6.77 -18.87
C THR A 191 -20.15 -6.26 -19.56
N ALA A 192 -21.06 -7.15 -19.96
CA ALA A 192 -22.32 -6.78 -20.59
C ALA A 192 -23.18 -5.83 -19.73
N GLN A 193 -23.06 -5.88 -18.39
CA GLN A 193 -23.78 -4.97 -17.50
C GLN A 193 -23.26 -3.53 -17.59
N TYR A 194 -21.95 -3.36 -17.79
CA TYR A 194 -21.31 -2.04 -17.84
C TYR A 194 -21.31 -1.44 -19.26
N GLU A 195 -21.46 -2.27 -20.29
CA GLU A 195 -21.50 -1.83 -21.70
C GLU A 195 -22.91 -1.53 -22.21
N ALA A 196 -23.97 -2.04 -21.55
CA ALA A 196 -25.36 -1.86 -21.97
C ALA A 196 -25.80 -0.38 -22.06
N ASP A 197 -25.18 0.52 -21.29
CA ASP A 197 -25.47 1.96 -21.33
C ASP A 197 -24.76 2.72 -22.47
N ASN A 198 -23.75 2.13 -23.11
CA ASN A 198 -22.92 2.82 -24.10
C ASN A 198 -23.33 2.60 -25.56
N ASP A 199 -24.24 1.66 -25.85
CA ASP A 199 -24.48 1.20 -27.22
C ASP A 199 -25.98 1.12 -27.57
N GLU A 200 -26.67 2.27 -27.61
CA GLU A 200 -28.04 2.41 -28.15
C GLU A 200 -28.14 2.06 -29.66
N SER A 201 -27.04 1.71 -30.33
CA SER A 201 -26.95 1.52 -31.79
C SER A 201 -26.57 0.10 -32.26
N ALA A 202 -26.41 -0.88 -31.36
CA ALA A 202 -25.94 -2.20 -31.76
C ALA A 202 -27.06 -3.10 -32.33
N SER A 203 -26.88 -3.53 -33.59
CA SER A 203 -27.65 -4.61 -34.23
C SER A 203 -27.63 -5.87 -33.38
N GLY A 204 -28.80 -6.45 -33.10
CA GLY A 204 -28.95 -7.57 -32.15
C GLY A 204 -28.06 -8.79 -32.43
N PRO A 205 -27.83 -9.66 -31.42
CA PRO A 205 -26.80 -10.70 -31.46
C PRO A 205 -26.96 -11.66 -32.66
N VAL A 206 -25.94 -11.64 -33.54
CA VAL A 206 -25.88 -12.51 -34.73
C VAL A 206 -25.17 -13.83 -34.37
N GLY A 207 -25.89 -14.95 -34.53
CA GLY A 207 -25.36 -16.29 -34.31
C GLY A 207 -25.73 -16.93 -32.97
N ARG A 208 -25.61 -18.26 -32.88
CA ARG A 208 -26.02 -19.04 -31.69
C ARG A 208 -25.21 -18.72 -30.44
N VAL A 209 -23.91 -18.47 -30.59
CA VAL A 209 -23.02 -18.16 -29.46
C VAL A 209 -23.34 -16.78 -28.90
N ALA A 210 -23.50 -15.76 -29.75
CA ALA A 210 -23.86 -14.41 -29.31
C ALA A 210 -25.20 -14.38 -28.58
N ARG A 211 -26.21 -15.12 -29.07
CA ARG A 211 -27.51 -15.24 -28.37
C ARG A 211 -27.40 -15.92 -27.02
N ARG A 212 -26.56 -16.95 -26.89
CA ARG A 212 -26.34 -17.65 -25.62
C ARG A 212 -25.63 -16.73 -24.61
N LYS A 213 -24.65 -15.94 -25.07
CA LYS A 213 -23.98 -14.92 -24.24
C LYS A 213 -24.95 -13.84 -23.77
N ALA A 214 -25.75 -13.27 -24.69
CA ALA A 214 -26.75 -12.27 -24.36
C ALA A 214 -27.83 -12.81 -23.39
N SER A 215 -28.29 -14.04 -23.59
CA SER A 215 -29.25 -14.69 -22.69
C SER A 215 -28.66 -14.93 -21.30
N TYR A 216 -27.38 -15.28 -21.21
CA TYR A 216 -26.69 -15.44 -19.94
C TYR A 216 -26.53 -14.10 -19.21
N ALA A 217 -26.11 -13.05 -19.93
CA ALA A 217 -26.02 -11.69 -19.37
C ALA A 217 -27.38 -11.17 -18.85
N SER A 218 -28.45 -11.31 -19.65
CA SER A 218 -29.82 -10.95 -19.23
C SER A 218 -30.25 -11.71 -17.99
N ALA A 219 -29.97 -13.02 -17.94
CA ALA A 219 -30.32 -13.85 -16.80
C ALA A 219 -29.61 -13.43 -15.50
N ILE A 220 -28.36 -12.94 -15.57
CA ILE A 220 -27.68 -12.42 -14.38
C ILE A 220 -28.31 -11.10 -13.94
N GLY A 221 -28.57 -10.19 -14.88
CA GLY A 221 -29.25 -8.93 -14.62
C GLY A 221 -30.60 -9.11 -13.91
N GLU A 222 -31.39 -10.08 -14.37
CA GLU A 222 -32.73 -10.42 -13.83
C GLU A 222 -32.72 -11.29 -12.57
N ALA A 223 -31.57 -11.87 -12.18
CA ALA A 223 -31.50 -12.84 -11.07
C ALA A 223 -31.81 -12.23 -9.70
N SER A 224 -31.50 -10.95 -9.50
CA SER A 224 -31.72 -10.24 -8.23
C SER A 224 -31.91 -8.74 -8.46
N ASP A 225 -32.79 -8.11 -7.66
CA ASP A 225 -32.98 -6.65 -7.70
C ASP A 225 -31.78 -5.94 -7.05
N TRP A 226 -31.47 -4.73 -7.49
CA TRP A 226 -30.34 -3.96 -6.96
C TRP A 226 -30.49 -3.71 -5.45
N HIS A 227 -31.72 -3.51 -4.94
CA HIS A 227 -31.99 -3.40 -3.51
C HIS A 227 -31.58 -4.66 -2.73
N ASP A 228 -31.79 -5.85 -3.29
CA ASP A 228 -31.39 -7.11 -2.67
C ASP A 228 -29.87 -7.30 -2.70
N ARG A 229 -29.22 -6.83 -3.77
CA ARG A 229 -27.76 -6.86 -3.94
C ARG A 229 -27.04 -5.98 -2.92
N ILE A 230 -27.55 -4.77 -2.68
CA ILE A 230 -26.96 -3.83 -1.72
C ILE A 230 -27.45 -4.05 -0.28
N GLY A 231 -28.65 -4.61 -0.12
CA GLY A 231 -29.39 -4.70 1.14
C GLY A 231 -29.03 -5.90 2.01
N GLN A 232 -28.19 -6.83 1.53
CA GLN A 232 -27.60 -7.90 2.35
C GLN A 232 -26.58 -7.33 3.34
N VAL A 233 -27.05 -6.51 4.27
CA VAL A 233 -26.35 -6.20 5.51
C VAL A 233 -26.32 -7.48 6.31
N ARG A 234 -25.17 -8.17 6.30
CA ARG A 234 -24.86 -9.11 7.37
C ARG A 234 -24.87 -8.31 8.66
N SER A 235 -25.91 -8.50 9.47
CA SER A 235 -25.86 -8.22 10.90
C SER A 235 -24.65 -8.97 11.47
N ALA A 236 -23.57 -8.24 11.71
CA ALA A 236 -22.46 -8.70 12.55
C ALA A 236 -22.76 -8.31 14.00
#